data_AF-A0A524HJA0-F1
#
_entry.id   AF-A0A524HJA0-F1
#
_cell.length_a   1.000
_cell.length_b   1.000
_cell.length_c   1.000
_cell.angle_alpha   90.00
_cell.angle_beta   90.00
_cell.angle_gamma   90.00
#
_symmetry.space_group_name_H-M   'P 1'
#
loop_
_entity.id
_entity.type
_entity.pdbx_description
1 polymer ?
#
loop_
_entity_poly.entity_id
_entity_poly.type
_entity_poly.pdbx_seq_one_letter_code
_entity_poly.pdbx_strand_id
1 'polypeptide(L)'
;MRIAIGIVIAAPLAFFMGMPFPSGLKMLDSKAKVLVPWAWGVNGFASVAGAVLGTFLAISTGFTFLALIALTGYFLAGVVSGRLRA
;
A
#
# COMPACT_ATOMS: atom_id res chain seq x y z
N MET A 1 -14.81 23.06 -9.82
CA MET A 1 -14.35 22.26 -10.99
C MET A 1 -13.02 21.54 -10.76
N ARG A 2 -11.93 22.22 -10.36
CA ARG A 2 -10.59 21.59 -10.17
C ARG A 2 -10.57 20.39 -9.21
N ILE A 3 -11.27 20.47 -8.07
CA ILE A 3 -11.36 19.37 -7.09
C ILE A 3 -12.04 18.14 -7.70
N ALA A 4 -13.16 18.32 -8.40
CA ALA A 4 -13.90 17.22 -9.02
C ALA A 4 -13.05 16.48 -10.05
N ILE A 5 -12.31 17.20 -10.90
CA ILE A 5 -11.39 16.61 -11.88
C ILE A 5 -10.28 15.82 -11.17
N GLY A 6 -9.69 16.40 -10.12
CA GLY A 6 -8.68 15.71 -9.31
C GLY A 6 -9.20 14.42 -8.68
N ILE A 7 -10.40 14.43 -8.12
CA ILE A 7 -11.06 13.24 -7.56
C ILE A 7 -11.28 12.20 -8.66
N VAL A 8 -11.82 12.58 -9.82
CA VAL A 8 -12.08 11.63 -10.91
C VAL A 8 -10.80 10.96 -11.41
N ILE A 9 -9.69 11.68 -11.47
CA ILE A 9 -8.39 11.14 -11.88
C ILE A 9 -7.78 10.25 -10.79
N ALA A 10 -7.84 10.68 -9.52
CA ALA A 10 -7.22 9.97 -8.42
C ALA A 10 -8.04 8.76 -7.94
N ALA A 11 -9.37 8.80 -8.06
CA ALA A 11 -10.26 7.81 -7.47
C ALA A 11 -10.02 6.38 -7.96
N PRO A 12 -9.86 6.10 -9.28
CA PRO A 12 -9.57 4.75 -9.74
C PRO A 12 -8.27 4.24 -9.13
N LEU A 13 -7.21 5.05 -9.18
CA LEU A 13 -5.90 4.68 -8.66
C LEU A 13 -5.95 4.42 -7.15
N ALA A 14 -6.56 5.33 -6.38
CA ALA A 14 -6.73 5.22 -4.94
C ALA A 14 -7.55 3.97 -4.56
N PHE A 15 -8.59 3.66 -5.33
CA PHE A 15 -9.41 2.46 -5.13
C PHE A 15 -8.59 1.18 -5.34
N PHE A 16 -7.86 1.06 -6.46
CA PHE A 16 -7.03 -0.11 -6.73
C PHE A 16 -5.86 -0.25 -5.75
N MET A 17 -5.25 0.86 -5.34
CA MET A 17 -4.19 0.86 -4.33
C MET A 17 -4.70 0.49 -2.93
N GLY A 18 -5.97 0.74 -2.61
CA GLY A 18 -6.56 0.38 -1.31
C GLY A 18 -6.92 -1.10 -1.15
N MET A 19 -7.10 -1.85 -2.23
CA MET A 19 -7.57 -3.25 -2.20
C MET A 19 -6.60 -4.33 -1.71
N PRO A 20 -5.25 -4.24 -1.89
CA PRO A 20 -4.33 -5.32 -1.53
C PRO A 20 -4.33 -5.67 -0.05
N PHE A 21 -4.38 -4.68 0.84
CA PHE A 21 -4.33 -4.93 2.29
C PHE A 21 -5.57 -5.68 2.81
N PRO A 22 -6.83 -5.22 2.55
CA PRO A 22 -8.02 -5.99 2.91
C PRO A 22 -8.05 -7.39 2.31
N SER A 23 -7.59 -7.54 1.06
CA SER A 23 -7.56 -8.85 0.38
C SER A 23 -6.56 -9.81 1.05
N GLY A 24 -5.35 -9.33 1.36
CA GLY A 24 -4.35 -10.10 2.08
C GLY A 24 -4.78 -10.44 3.51
N LEU A 25 -5.45 -9.51 4.19
CA LEU A 25 -5.96 -9.71 5.54
C LEU A 25 -7.07 -10.79 5.57
N LYS A 26 -7.98 -10.80 4.58
CA LYS A 26 -9.00 -11.85 4.45
C LYS A 26 -8.37 -13.23 4.22
N MET A 27 -7.30 -13.31 3.42
CA MET A 27 -6.55 -14.55 3.24
C MET A 27 -5.86 -14.98 4.54
N LEU A 28 -5.23 -14.05 5.26
CA LEU A 28 -4.55 -14.31 6.52
C LEU A 28 -5.53 -14.78 7.60
N ASP A 29 -6.72 -14.18 7.68
CA ASP A 29 -7.77 -14.60 8.61
C ASP A 29 -8.17 -16.07 8.39
N SER A 30 -8.25 -16.50 7.11
CA SER A 30 -8.58 -17.89 6.78
C SER A 30 -7.46 -18.91 7.04
N LYS A 31 -6.18 -18.51 6.92
CA LYS A 31 -5.02 -19.42 7.02
C LYS A 31 -4.34 -19.39 8.40
N ALA A 32 -4.33 -18.23 9.06
CA ALA A 32 -3.58 -17.98 10.28
C ALA A 32 -4.16 -16.79 11.07
N LYS A 33 -5.38 -16.94 11.57
CA LYS A 33 -6.11 -15.91 12.32
C LYS A 33 -5.31 -15.26 13.46
N VAL A 34 -4.43 -16.03 14.12
CA VAL A 34 -3.54 -15.52 15.19
C VAL A 34 -2.61 -14.39 14.72
N LEU A 35 -2.32 -14.31 13.43
CA LEU A 35 -1.46 -13.27 12.84
C LEU A 35 -2.23 -12.01 12.41
N VAL A 36 -3.56 -11.99 12.47
CA VAL A 36 -4.38 -10.81 12.08
C VAL A 36 -4.03 -9.56 12.90
N PRO A 37 -3.88 -9.62 14.25
CA PRO A 37 -3.43 -8.46 15.03
C PRO A 37 -2.02 -7.98 14.64
N TRP A 38 -1.13 -8.91 14.29
CA TRP A 38 0.22 -8.57 13.82
C TRP A 38 0.18 -7.82 12.48
N ALA A 39 -0.67 -8.24 11.54
CA ALA A 39 -0.83 -7.55 10.27
C ALA A 39 -1.31 -6.10 10.46
N TRP A 40 -2.24 -5.86 11.40
CA TRP A 40 -2.65 -4.52 11.79
C TRP A 40 -1.53 -3.72 12.47
N GLY A 41 -0.76 -4.34 13.36
CA GLY A 41 0.40 -3.70 14.00
C GLY A 41 1.45 -3.23 12.98
N VAL A 42 1.79 -4.08 12.01
CA VAL A 42 2.71 -3.74 10.92
C VAL A 42 2.13 -2.63 10.03
N ASN A 43 0.84 -2.66 9.72
CA ASN A 43 0.18 -1.62 8.93
C ASN A 43 0.19 -0.25 9.65
N GLY A 44 -0.06 -0.23 10.96
CA GLY A 44 0.03 0.97 11.79
C GLY A 44 1.45 1.55 11.79
N PHE A 45 2.46 0.72 12.02
CA PHE A 45 3.87 1.13 11.97
C PHE A 45 4.25 1.69 10.58
N ALA A 46 3.90 0.97 9.52
CA ALA A 46 4.21 1.37 8.14
C ALA A 46 3.56 2.70 7.76
N SER A 47 2.37 3.00 8.29
CA SER A 47 1.68 4.27 8.04
C SER A 47 2.41 5.46 8.66
N VAL A 48 2.91 5.31 9.90
CA VAL A 48 3.68 6.36 10.58
C VAL A 48 5.07 6.52 9.94
N ALA A 49 5.82 5.42 9.82
CA ALA A 49 7.17 5.44 9.26
C ALA A 49 7.15 5.88 7.79
N GLY A 50 6.19 5.36 7.01
CA GLY A 50 6.03 5.69 5.59
C GLY A 50 5.66 7.15 5.34
N ALA A 51 4.86 7.77 6.22
CA ALA A 51 4.56 9.20 6.11
C ALA A 51 5.82 10.07 6.29
N VAL A 52 6.63 9.78 7.31
CA VAL A 52 7.87 10.52 7.59
C VAL A 52 8.92 10.26 6.50
N LEU A 53 9.19 8.99 6.20
CA LEU A 53 10.19 8.60 5.19
C LEU A 53 9.78 9.05 3.79
N GLY A 54 8.50 8.91 3.44
CA GLY A 54 7.96 9.33 2.15
C GLY A 54 8.10 10.83 1.94
N THR A 55 7.76 11.63 2.95
CA THR A 55 7.94 13.09 2.90
C THR A 55 9.42 13.46 2.74
N PHE A 56 10.29 12.82 3.53
CA PHE A 56 11.73 13.05 3.46
C PHE A 56 12.31 12.70 2.08
N LEU A 57 11.94 11.53 1.53
CA LEU A 57 12.35 11.09 0.20
C LEU A 57 11.81 12.01 -0.91
N ALA A 58 10.54 12.42 -0.81
CA ALA A 58 9.94 13.33 -1.80
C ALA A 58 10.69 14.66 -1.88
N ILE A 59 11.08 15.22 -0.72
CA ILE A 59 11.79 16.50 -0.65
C ILE A 59 13.26 16.35 -1.13
N SER A 60 13.93 15.25 -0.77
CA SER A 60 15.35 15.06 -1.06
C SER A 60 15.65 14.52 -2.47
N THR A 61 14.77 13.68 -3.02
CA THR A 61 14.99 12.96 -4.29
C THR A 61 13.91 13.24 -5.34
N GLY A 62 12.82 13.91 -4.95
CA GLY A 62 11.68 14.21 -5.82
C GLY A 62 10.57 13.16 -5.76
N PHE A 63 9.36 13.56 -6.20
CA PHE A 63 8.17 12.71 -6.16
C PHE A 63 8.25 11.50 -7.11
N THR A 64 8.94 11.63 -8.25
CA THR A 64 9.11 10.53 -9.22
C THR A 64 9.87 9.35 -8.62
N PHE A 65 10.95 9.62 -7.88
CA PHE A 65 11.72 8.55 -7.26
C PHE A 65 10.93 7.85 -6.15
N LEU A 66 10.22 8.62 -5.32
CA LEU A 66 9.28 8.07 -4.35
C LEU A 66 8.21 7.18 -5.00
N ALA A 67 7.65 7.62 -6.14
CA ALA A 67 6.65 6.86 -6.87
C ALA A 67 7.22 5.52 -7.42
N LEU A 68 8.47 5.49 -7.88
CA LEU A 68 9.14 4.26 -8.32
C LEU A 68 9.37 3.27 -7.16
N ILE A 69 9.73 3.78 -5.97
CA ILE A 69 9.84 2.96 -4.76
C ILE A 69 8.47 2.35 -4.41
N ALA A 70 7.42 3.17 -4.41
CA ALA A 70 6.06 2.71 -4.14
C ALA A 70 5.63 1.64 -5.16
N LEU A 71 5.86 1.88 -6.45
CA LEU A 71 5.55 0.93 -7.52
C LEU A 71 6.26 -0.41 -7.32
N THR A 72 7.54 -0.39 -6.96
CA THR A 72 8.33 -1.60 -6.66
C THR A 72 7.75 -2.35 -5.46
N GLY A 73 7.33 -1.64 -4.42
CA GLY A 73 6.67 -2.23 -3.25
C GLY A 73 5.35 -2.93 -3.62
N TYR A 74 4.50 -2.28 -4.41
CA TYR A 74 3.26 -2.89 -4.91
C TYR A 74 3.53 -4.11 -5.81
N PHE A 75 4.54 -4.04 -6.67
CA PHE A 75 4.94 -5.16 -7.52
C PHE A 75 5.39 -6.37 -6.70
N LEU A 76 6.27 -6.16 -5.71
CA LEU A 76 6.73 -7.22 -4.81
C LEU A 76 5.57 -7.84 -4.02
N ALA A 77 4.63 -7.03 -3.53
CA ALA A 77 3.43 -7.53 -2.86
C ALA A 77 2.58 -8.42 -3.78
N GLY A 78 2.44 -8.04 -5.06
CA GLY A 78 1.78 -8.86 -6.08
C GLY A 78 2.47 -10.21 -6.30
N VAL A 79 3.80 -10.21 -6.46
CA VAL A 79 4.59 -11.44 -6.65
C VAL A 79 4.51 -12.37 -5.44
N VAL A 80 4.65 -11.83 -4.23
CA VAL A 80 4.60 -12.61 -2.98
C VAL A 80 3.20 -13.18 -2.76
N SER A 81 2.15 -12.37 -2.96
CA SER A 81 0.77 -12.84 -2.78
C SER A 81 0.37 -13.92 -3.78
N GLY A 82 0.89 -13.88 -5.01
CA GLY A 82 0.72 -14.96 -6.00
C GLY A 82 1.25 -16.31 -5.49
N ARG A 83 2.39 -16.31 -4.79
CA ARG A 83 2.97 -17.53 -4.18
C ARG A 83 2.16 -18.07 -3.01
N LEU A 84 1.41 -17.21 -2.30
CA LEU A 84 0.54 -17.61 -1.20
C LEU A 84 -0.83 -18.15 -1.66
N ARG A 85 -1.19 -17.90 -2.93
CA ARG A 85 -2.45 -18.36 -3.56
C ARG A 85 -2.29 -19.68 -4.31
N ALA A 86 -1.09 -19.96 -4.85
CA ALA A 86 -0.71 -21.28 -5.36
C ALA A 86 -0.56 -22.29 -4.21
#